data_AF-X1EWH3-F1
#
_entry.id   AF-X1EWH3-F1
#
_cell.length_a   1.000
_cell.length_b   1.000
_cell.length_c   1.000
_cell.angle_alpha   90.00
_cell.angle_beta   90.00
_cell.angle_gamma   90.00
#
_symmetry.space_group_name_H-M   'P 1'
#
loop_
_entity.id
_entity.type
_entity.pdbx_description
1 polymer ?
#
loop_
_entity_poly.entity_id
_entity_poly.type
_entity_poly.pdbx_seq_one_letter_code
_entity_poly.pdbx_strand_id
1 'polypeptide(L)' 'MIANLIGGFIAIIVGTSLIGPVSSEVNTVTNAYTGNLTNISSWGASVLKLVPGFFALGILGIGVAVTYTSLRQAGIV' A
#
# COMPACT_ATOMS: atom_id res chain seq x y z
N MET A 1 -20.07 -12.81 7.72
CA MET A 1 -20.19 -11.45 7.13
C MET A 1 -19.41 -10.42 7.91
N ILE A 2 -19.74 -10.19 9.18
CA ILE A 2 -19.12 -9.14 10.00
C ILE A 2 -17.60 -9.32 10.21
N ALA A 3 -17.11 -10.56 10.33
CA ALA A 3 -15.68 -10.84 10.46
C ALA A 3 -14.87 -10.40 9.22
N ASN A 4 -15.42 -10.55 8.01
CA ASN A 4 -14.76 -10.12 6.77
C ASN A 4 -14.79 -8.59 6.63
N LEU A 5 -15.86 -7.94 7.10
CA LEU A 5 -15.99 -6.48 7.09
C LEU A 5 -15.02 -5.84 8.10
N ILE A 6 -14.94 -6.40 9.30
CA ILE A 6 -14.02 -5.95 10.37
C ILE A 6 -12.57 -6.20 9.95
N GLY A 7 -12.25 -7.37 9.38
CA GLY A 7 -10.91 -7.66 8.89
C GLY A 7 -10.47 -6.69 7.78
N GLY A 8 -11.37 -6.38 6.84
CA GLY A 8 -11.11 -5.38 5.81
C GLY A 8 -10.93 -3.96 6.36
N PHE A 9 -11.73 -3.58 7.36
CA PHE A 9 -11.62 -2.27 8.00
C PHE A 9 -10.32 -2.10 8.80
N ILE A 10 -9.90 -3.13 9.55
CA ILE A 10 -8.62 -3.13 10.27
C ILE A 10 -7.45 -3.05 9.28
N ALA A 11 -7.50 -3.78 8.17
CA ALA A 11 -6.47 -3.72 7.13
C ALA A 11 -6.33 -2.31 6.51
N ILE A 12 -7.43 -1.57 6.35
CA ILE A 12 -7.39 -0.19 5.85
C ILE A 12 -6.77 0.76 6.90
N ILE A 13 -7.16 0.66 8.17
CA ILE A 13 -6.61 1.51 9.24
C ILE A 13 -5.10 1.27 9.42
N VAL A 14 -4.72 0.00 9.55
CA VAL A 14 -3.31 -0.37 9.74
C VAL A 14 -2.50 -0.03 8.49
N GLY A 15 -3.02 -0.34 7.30
CA GLY A 15 -2.37 -0.03 6.03
C GLY A 15 -2.14 1.47 5.82
N THR A 16 -3.15 2.30 6.06
CA THR A 16 -3.01 3.77 5.91
C THR A 16 -2.06 4.38 6.95
N SER A 17 -2.02 3.82 8.16
CA SER A 17 -1.06 4.24 9.19
C SER A 17 0.39 3.90 8.83
N LEU A 18 0.59 2.81 8.08
CA LEU A 18 1.92 2.34 7.64
C LEU A 18 2.42 3.04 6.37
N ILE A 19 1.58 3.77 5.62
CA ILE A 19 2.00 4.48 4.39
C ILE A 19 3.15 5.46 4.67
N GLY A 20 3.06 6.24 5.74
CA GLY A 20 4.06 7.24 6.11
C GLY A 20 5.42 6.61 6.45
N PRO A 21 5.47 5.68 7.42
CA PRO A 21 6.69 4.95 7.75
C PRO A 21 7.31 4.21 6.56
N VAL A 22 6.50 3.53 5.73
CA VAL A 22 6.98 2.84 4.52
C VAL A 22 7.60 3.81 3.53
N SER A 23 6.97 4.96 3.29
CA SER A 23 7.53 5.99 2.40
C SER A 23 8.84 6.57 2.95
N SER A 24 8.93 6.79 4.26
CA SER A 24 10.13 7.33 4.90
C SER A 24 11.30 6.36 4.82
N GLU A 25 11.05 5.07 5.07
CA GLU A 25 12.08 4.03 5.01
C GLU A 25 12.57 3.82 3.58
N VAL A 26 11.65 3.74 2.60
CA VAL A 26 11.98 3.62 1.18
C VAL A 26 12.81 4.81 0.70
N ASN A 27 12.47 6.03 1.11
CA ASN A 27 13.23 7.22 0.75
C ASN A 27 14.62 7.22 1.40
N THR A 28 14.70 6.84 2.68
CA THR A 28 15.96 6.71 3.42
C THR A 28 16.88 5.71 2.75
N VAL A 29 16.40 4.51 2.41
CA VAL A 29 17.18 3.50 1.70
C VAL A 29 17.58 3.98 0.30
N THR A 30 16.67 4.62 -0.44
CA THR A 30 16.98 5.13 -1.79
C THR A 30 18.10 6.20 -1.76
N ASN A 31 18.13 7.05 -0.73
CA ASN A 31 19.12 8.12 -0.59
C ASN A 31 20.39 7.68 0.16
N ALA A 32 20.31 6.70 1.06
CA ALA A 32 21.47 6.16 1.78
C ALA A 32 22.33 5.27 0.87
N TYR A 33 21.71 4.56 -0.08
CA TYR A 33 22.41 3.68 -1.01
C TYR A 33 22.78 4.36 -2.34
N THR A 34 22.79 5.70 -2.41
CA THR A 34 23.23 6.45 -3.61
C THR A 34 24.69 6.16 -4.02
N GLY A 35 25.49 5.53 -3.15
CA GLY A 35 26.81 5.03 -3.50
C GLY A 35 26.82 3.71 -4.29
N ASN A 36 25.82 2.83 -4.12
CA ASN A 36 25.82 1.47 -4.65
C ASN A 36 24.64 1.19 -5.59
N LEU A 37 23.40 1.55 -5.20
CA LEU A 37 22.21 1.19 -5.96
C LEU A 37 21.98 2.06 -7.21
N THR A 38 22.27 3.36 -7.13
CA THR A 38 22.22 4.29 -8.29
C THR A 38 23.40 4.13 -9.24
N ASN A 39 24.51 3.52 -8.79
CA ASN A 39 25.66 3.17 -9.62
C ASN A 39 25.50 1.79 -10.30
N ILE A 40 24.74 0.87 -9.69
CA ILE A 40 24.47 -0.46 -10.27
C ILE A 40 23.34 -0.42 -11.32
N SER A 41 22.27 0.35 -11.09
CA SER A 41 21.19 0.54 -12.08
C SER A 41 20.24 1.67 -11.69
N SER A 42 20.15 2.70 -12.54
CA SER A 42 19.16 3.79 -12.41
C SER A 42 17.70 3.29 -12.41
N TRP A 43 17.46 2.12 -13.00
CA TRP A 43 16.17 1.45 -13.01
C TRP A 43 15.79 0.87 -11.63
N GLY A 44 16.75 0.28 -10.90
CA GLY A 44 16.50 -0.29 -9.57
C GLY A 44 16.05 0.77 -8.56
N ALA A 45 16.67 1.96 -8.58
CA ALA A 45 16.25 3.08 -7.76
C ALA A 45 14.86 3.62 -8.13
N SER A 46 14.49 3.55 -9.42
CA SER A 46 13.18 3.98 -9.90
C SER A 46 12.07 3.01 -9.49
N VAL A 47 12.33 1.70 -9.57
CA VAL A 47 11.40 0.65 -9.10
C VAL A 47 11.20 0.72 -7.59
N LEU A 48 12.25 1.00 -6.82
CA LEU A 48 12.15 1.12 -5.37
C LEU A 48 11.25 2.30 -4.95
N LYS A 49 11.30 3.42 -5.67
CA LYS A 49 10.40 4.58 -5.47
C LYS A 49 8.94 4.29 -5.81
N LEU A 50 8.65 3.27 -6.62
CA LEU A 50 7.27 2.85 -6.95
C LEU A 50 6.61 2.03 -5.84
N VAL A 51 7.39 1.42 -4.92
CA VAL A 51 6.89 0.53 -3.86
C VAL A 51 5.81 1.18 -2.99
N PRO A 52 5.97 2.42 -2.47
CA PRO A 52 4.91 3.09 -1.70
C PRO A 52 3.63 3.31 -2.50
N GLY A 53 3.76 3.55 -3.82
CA GLY A 53 2.62 3.68 -4.73
C GLY A 53 1.83 2.39 -4.90
N PHE A 54 2.51 1.26 -5.12
CA PHE A 54 1.87 -0.05 -5.18
C PHE A 54 1.23 -0.46 -3.85
N PHE A 55 1.85 -0.11 -2.73
CA PHE A 55 1.28 -0.32 -1.41
C PHE A 55 -0.04 0.45 -1.22
N ALA A 56 -0.07 1.73 -1.61
CA ALA A 56 -1.27 2.54 -1.56
C ALA A 56 -2.38 2.00 -2.48
N LEU A 57 -2.03 1.53 -3.69
CA LEU A 57 -2.97 0.88 -4.61
C LEU A 57 -3.53 -0.43 -4.04
N GLY A 58 -2.73 -1.20 -3.30
CA GLY A 58 -3.18 -2.41 -2.61
C GLY A 58 -4.25 -2.11 -1.56
N ILE A 59 -4.07 -1.05 -0.76
CA ILE A 59 -5.06 -0.61 0.24
C ILE A 59 -6.35 -0.15 -0.46
N LEU A 60 -6.23 0.58 -1.57
CA LEU A 60 -7.39 0.99 -2.37
C LEU A 60 -8.17 -0.22 -2.91
N GLY A 61 -7.47 -1.25 -3.39
CA GLY A 61 -8.08 -2.51 -3.82
C GLY A 61 -8.87 -3.21 -2.71
N ILE A 62 -8.34 -3.23 -1.48
CA ILE A 62 -9.05 -3.76 -0.31
C ILE A 62 -10.28 -2.91 0.00
N GLY A 63 -10.16 -1.57 -0.04
CA GLY A 63 -11.28 -0.65 0.16
C GLY A 63 -12.43 -0.88 -0.83
N VAL A 64 -12.12 -1.07 -2.11
CA VAL A 64 -13.13 -1.38 -3.14
C VAL A 64 -13.79 -2.73 -2.88
N ALA A 65 -13.01 -3.77 -2.57
CA ALA A 65 -13.52 -5.12 -2.31
C ALA A 65 -14.48 -5.15 -1.09
N VAL A 66 -14.13 -4.42 -0.04
CA VAL A 66 -14.97 -4.30 1.17
C VAL A 66 -16.25 -3.52 0.85
N THR A 67 -16.15 -2.39 0.13
CA THR A 67 -17.32 -1.58 -0.24
C THR A 67 -18.29 -2.36 -1.13
N TYR A 68 -17.78 -3.08 -2.14
CA TYR A 68 -18.59 -3.93 -3.02
C TYR A 68 -19.31 -5.03 -2.23
N THR A 69 -18.58 -5.72 -1.34
CA THR A 69 -19.16 -6.77 -0.49
C THR A 69 -20.23 -6.22 0.45
N SER A 70 -20.05 -4.99 0.94
CA SER A 70 -21.00 -4.30 1.81
C SER A 70 -22.28 -3.90 1.06
N LEU A 71 -22.14 -3.31 -0.13
CA LEU A 71 -23.25 -2.91 -0.98
C LEU A 71 -24.08 -4.12 -1.44
N ARG A 72 -23.41 -5.23 -1.76
CA ARG A 72 -24.08 -6.49 -2.10
C ARG A 72 -24.88 -7.08 -0.93
N GLN A 73 -24.34 -6.97 0.28
CA GLN A 73 -25.05 -7.41 1.48
C GLN A 73 -26.20 -6.47 1.87
N ALA A 74 -26.09 -5.19 1.53
CA ALA A 74 -27.15 -4.19 1.72
C ALA A 74 -28.29 -4.29 0.69
N GLY A 75 -28.19 -5.18 -0.31
CA GLY A 75 -29.21 -5.37 -1.34
C GLY A 75 -29.29 -4.23 -2.36
N ILE A 76 -28.26 -3.38 -2.43
CA ILE A 76 -28.18 -2.24 -3.36
C ILE A 76 -27.65 -2.69 -4.73
N VAL A 77 -26.83 -3.76 -4.76
CA VAL A 77 -26.27 -4.42 -5.96
C VAL A 77 -26.22 -5.94 -5.80
#